data_AF-A0A942HXP9-F1
#
_entry.id   AF-A0A942HXP9-F1
#
_cell.length_a   1.000
_cell.length_b   1.000
_cell.length_c   1.000
_cell.angle_alpha   90.00
_cell.angle_beta   90.00
_cell.angle_gamma   90.00
#
_symmetry.space_group_name_H-M   'P 1'
#
loop_
_entity.id
_entity.type
_entity.pdbx_description
1 polymer ?
#
loop_
_entity_poly.entity_id
_entity_poly.type
_entity_poly.pdbx_seq_one_letter_code
_entity_poly.pdbx_strand_id
1 'polypeptide(L)'
;MLASQSVLHETALHSMIGAQSLINPKHGKWKRNIVADLLLTALIDAFSILVIFLLMSFSSAGDLLSIGKGQELPKASRADQLERNPVVKLEEGKIFVESKEVTQDTLVAALLEMRKQFTDSHPGEEYPGIVTIQGDRRLKYEQLNSIVLAASHAGFSDIRFAVLMK
;
A
#
# COMPACT_ATOMS: atom_id res chain seq x y z
N MET A 1 -41.29 -61.63 -13.70
CA MET A 1 -40.78 -61.57 -15.08
C MET A 1 -40.47 -60.11 -15.36
N LEU A 2 -39.26 -59.59 -15.54
CA LEU A 2 -37.95 -60.09 -15.97
C LEU A 2 -36.86 -59.33 -15.16
N ALA A 3 -35.84 -60.03 -14.67
CA ALA A 3 -34.65 -59.41 -14.09
C ALA A 3 -33.42 -59.79 -14.94
N SER A 4 -32.91 -58.77 -15.63
CA SER A 4 -31.50 -58.51 -15.95
C SER A 4 -30.54 -59.70 -15.92
N GLN A 5 -30.35 -60.34 -17.08
CA GLN A 5 -29.15 -61.16 -17.32
C GLN A 5 -27.98 -60.21 -17.61
N SER A 6 -27.08 -60.10 -16.62
CA SER A 6 -25.79 -59.41 -16.73
C SER A 6 -24.83 -60.28 -17.54
N VAL A 7 -24.47 -59.80 -18.74
CA VAL A 7 -23.59 -60.46 -19.71
C VAL A 7 -22.13 -60.58 -19.21
N LEU A 8 -21.78 -59.95 -18.09
CA LEU A 8 -20.43 -60.01 -17.51
C LEU A 8 -20.11 -61.35 -16.84
N HIS A 9 -21.10 -62.21 -16.59
CA HIS A 9 -20.86 -63.51 -15.96
C HIS A 9 -20.50 -64.61 -16.97
N GLU A 10 -20.77 -64.41 -18.26
CA GLU A 10 -20.59 -65.43 -19.30
C GLU A 10 -19.21 -65.40 -19.95
N THR A 11 -18.48 -64.29 -19.82
CA THR A 11 -17.13 -64.11 -20.39
C THR A 11 -16.03 -64.01 -19.33
N ALA A 12 -16.22 -64.64 -18.17
CA ALA A 12 -15.11 -64.92 -17.27
C ALA A 12 -14.45 -66.23 -17.71
N LEU A 13 -13.45 -66.14 -18.59
CA LEU A 13 -12.51 -67.23 -18.78
C LEU A 13 -11.99 -67.64 -17.40
N HIS A 14 -12.37 -68.85 -16.95
CA HIS A 14 -11.86 -69.45 -15.73
C HIS A 14 -10.35 -69.65 -15.87
N SER A 15 -9.56 -68.63 -15.53
CA SER A 15 -8.14 -68.80 -15.34
C SER A 15 -7.93 -69.60 -14.06
N MET A 16 -7.32 -70.78 -14.16
CA MET A 16 -7.04 -71.64 -12.99
C MET A 16 -6.05 -71.00 -12.01
N ILE A 17 -5.44 -69.87 -12.37
CA ILE A 17 -4.57 -69.05 -11.52
C ILE A 17 -5.38 -68.18 -10.55
N GLY A 18 -6.61 -67.80 -10.89
CA GLY A 18 -7.47 -66.99 -10.01
C GLY A 18 -7.90 -67.71 -8.73
N ALA A 19 -7.99 -69.04 -8.76
CA ALA A 19 -8.40 -69.85 -7.61
C ALA A 19 -7.29 -70.09 -6.57
N GLN A 20 -6.03 -69.79 -6.88
CA GLN A 20 -4.87 -69.96 -5.98
C GLN A 20 -4.33 -68.63 -5.43
N SER A 21 -4.90 -67.48 -5.82
CA SER A 21 -4.48 -66.18 -5.28
C SER A 21 -4.98 -65.99 -3.84
N LEU A 22 -4.16 -66.38 -2.87
CA LEU A 22 -4.34 -66.11 -1.42
C LEU A 22 -4.27 -64.62 -1.07
N ILE A 23 -3.87 -63.77 -2.01
CA ILE A 23 -3.77 -62.33 -1.80
C ILE A 23 -5.07 -61.73 -2.33
N ASN A 24 -6.00 -61.45 -1.42
CA ASN A 24 -7.12 -60.56 -1.64
C ASN A 24 -6.69 -59.18 -1.13
N PRO A 25 -6.06 -58.31 -1.94
CA PRO A 25 -5.70 -56.99 -1.48
C PRO A 25 -7.00 -56.19 -1.32
N LYS A 26 -7.57 -56.24 -0.11
CA LYS A 26 -8.47 -55.21 0.39
C LYS A 26 -7.63 -53.96 0.67
N HIS A 27 -6.97 -53.43 -0.35
CA HIS A 27 -6.27 -52.17 -0.23
C HIS A 27 -7.34 -51.11 -0.01
N GLY A 28 -7.31 -50.55 1.21
CA GLY A 28 -8.23 -49.53 1.65
C GLY A 28 -8.26 -48.40 0.64
N LYS A 29 -9.47 -47.88 0.41
CA LYS A 29 -9.69 -46.65 -0.33
C LYS A 29 -8.89 -45.54 0.36
N TRP A 30 -7.64 -45.30 -0.06
CA TRP A 30 -6.92 -44.10 0.30
C TRP A 30 -7.67 -42.96 -0.39
N LYS A 31 -8.57 -42.32 0.38
CA LYS A 31 -9.30 -41.16 -0.08
C LYS A 31 -8.29 -40.07 -0.42
N ARG A 32 -8.35 -39.59 -1.66
CA ARG A 32 -7.64 -38.43 -2.20
C ARG A 32 -8.05 -37.15 -1.45
N ASN A 33 -7.55 -36.97 -0.23
CA ASN A 33 -7.68 -35.68 0.49
C ASN A 33 -6.47 -34.77 0.24
N ILE A 34 -5.34 -35.33 -0.22
CA ILE A 34 -4.08 -34.59 -0.46
C ILE A 34 -4.23 -33.52 -1.55
N VAL A 35 -5.11 -33.74 -2.54
CA VAL A 35 -5.32 -32.77 -3.63
C VAL A 35 -6.00 -31.49 -3.11
N ALA A 36 -6.94 -31.60 -2.17
CA ALA A 36 -7.62 -30.44 -1.62
C ALA A 36 -6.67 -29.59 -0.74
N ASP A 37 -5.83 -30.23 0.08
CA ASP A 37 -4.86 -29.53 0.93
C ASP A 37 -3.76 -28.82 0.13
N LEU A 38 -3.25 -29.43 -0.95
CA LEU A 38 -2.29 -28.77 -1.84
C LEU A 38 -2.91 -27.60 -2.62
N LEU A 39 -4.17 -27.72 -3.04
CA LEU A 39 -4.85 -26.62 -3.73
C LEU A 39 -5.15 -25.46 -2.79
N LEU A 40 -5.53 -25.74 -1.53
CA LEU A 40 -5.77 -24.69 -0.53
C LEU A 40 -4.49 -23.94 -0.17
N THR A 41 -3.37 -24.66 0.00
CA THR A 41 -2.07 -24.03 0.27
C THR A 41 -1.59 -23.17 -0.89
N ALA A 42 -1.70 -23.65 -2.14
CA ALA A 42 -1.38 -22.85 -3.32
C ALA A 42 -2.28 -21.62 -3.48
N LEU A 43 -3.56 -21.73 -3.13
CA LEU A 43 -4.52 -20.63 -3.17
C LEU A 43 -4.20 -19.56 -2.11
N ILE A 44 -3.94 -19.98 -0.87
CA ILE A 44 -3.58 -19.08 0.23
C ILE A 44 -2.26 -18.38 -0.07
N ASP A 45 -1.27 -19.08 -0.64
CA ASP A 45 0.02 -18.51 -1.03
C ASP A 45 -0.16 -17.38 -2.05
N ALA A 46 -0.90 -17.65 -3.14
CA ALA A 46 -1.18 -16.67 -4.19
C ALA A 46 -1.99 -15.45 -3.68
N PHE A 47 -2.95 -15.65 -2.78
CA PHE A 47 -3.66 -14.52 -2.16
C PHE A 47 -2.79 -13.77 -1.15
N SER A 48 -1.95 -14.48 -0.38
CA SER A 48 -1.09 -13.85 0.62
C SER A 48 -0.03 -12.95 -0.01
N ILE A 49 0.57 -13.34 -1.14
CA ILE A 49 1.53 -12.49 -1.85
C ILE A 49 0.87 -11.24 -2.43
N LEU A 50 -0.38 -11.33 -2.91
CA LEU A 50 -1.15 -10.17 -3.35
C LEU A 50 -1.46 -9.23 -2.19
N VAL A 51 -1.87 -9.75 -1.03
CA VAL A 51 -2.15 -8.93 0.16
C VAL A 51 -0.87 -8.25 0.64
N ILE A 52 0.25 -8.96 0.72
CA ILE A 52 1.56 -8.39 1.09
C ILE A 52 1.97 -7.30 0.08
N PHE A 53 1.81 -7.57 -1.21
CA PHE A 53 2.09 -6.58 -2.26
C PHE A 53 1.22 -5.33 -2.12
N LEU A 54 -0.09 -5.49 -1.91
CA LEU A 54 -0.99 -4.37 -1.72
C LEU A 54 -0.65 -3.59 -0.45
N LEU A 55 -0.37 -4.26 0.67
CA LEU A 55 0.05 -3.59 1.90
C LEU A 55 1.35 -2.81 1.70
N MET A 56 2.34 -3.39 1.00
CA MET A 56 3.60 -2.72 0.72
C MET A 56 3.42 -1.54 -0.24
N SER A 57 2.61 -1.70 -1.29
CA SER A 57 2.33 -0.66 -2.28
C SER A 57 1.51 0.50 -1.68
N PHE A 58 0.42 0.21 -0.97
CA PHE A 58 -0.40 1.24 -0.33
C PHE A 58 0.31 1.90 0.86
N SER A 59 1.18 1.19 1.59
CA SER A 59 2.00 1.80 2.63
C SER A 59 3.05 2.77 2.06
N SER A 60 3.52 2.56 0.83
CA SER A 60 4.46 3.50 0.17
C SER A 60 3.77 4.77 -0.34
N ALA A 61 2.47 4.67 -0.69
CA ALA A 61 1.59 5.79 -1.01
C ALA A 61 1.15 6.56 0.24
N GLY A 62 2.03 6.65 1.25
CA GLY A 62 1.78 7.31 2.51
C GLY A 62 1.19 8.70 2.28
N ASP A 63 -0.05 8.84 2.75
CA ASP A 63 -0.84 10.04 3.02
C ASP A 63 -0.19 11.37 2.59
N LEU A 64 -0.06 11.58 1.28
CA LEU A 64 0.68 12.73 0.73
C LEU A 64 -0.03 14.04 1.09
N LEU A 65 -1.35 14.00 1.30
CA LEU A 65 -2.17 15.13 1.71
C LEU A 65 -3.43 14.62 2.44
N SER A 66 -3.34 14.35 3.74
CA SER A 66 -4.54 14.36 4.58
C SER A 66 -5.04 15.80 4.65
N ILE A 67 -6.00 16.14 3.78
CA ILE A 67 -6.77 17.39 3.85
C ILE A 67 -7.63 17.28 5.10
N GLY A 68 -7.37 18.12 6.10
CA GLY A 68 -8.17 18.21 7.32
C GLY A 68 -9.65 18.39 6.99
N LYS A 69 -10.54 17.74 7.77
CA LYS A 69 -11.99 17.83 7.58
C LYS A 69 -12.42 19.30 7.66
N GLY A 70 -12.80 19.88 6.52
CA GLY A 70 -13.29 21.27 6.43
C GLY A 70 -12.31 22.28 5.82
N GLN A 71 -11.10 21.87 5.41
CA GLN A 71 -10.16 22.76 4.73
C GLN A 71 -10.50 22.91 3.24
N GLU A 72 -10.73 24.14 2.79
CA GLU A 72 -10.96 24.45 1.37
C GLU A 72 -9.63 24.78 0.68
N LEU A 73 -9.07 23.84 -0.09
CA LEU A 73 -7.85 24.13 -0.85
C LEU A 73 -8.09 25.14 -1.99
N PRO A 74 -7.11 26.01 -2.30
CA PRO A 74 -7.20 26.94 -3.40
C PRO A 74 -7.27 26.20 -4.76
N LYS A 75 -8.07 26.73 -5.69
CA LYS A 75 -8.21 26.17 -7.04
C LYS A 75 -7.24 26.83 -8.01
N ALA A 76 -6.54 26.03 -8.81
CA ALA A 76 -5.61 26.50 -9.84
C ALA A 76 -6.03 26.01 -11.24
N SER A 77 -5.72 26.82 -12.25
CA SER A 77 -5.98 26.50 -13.67
C SER A 77 -4.95 25.53 -14.27
N ARG A 78 -3.74 25.48 -13.70
CA ARG A 78 -2.68 24.53 -14.05
C ARG A 78 -2.09 24.00 -12.75
N ALA A 79 -2.05 22.69 -12.60
CA ALA A 79 -1.37 22.02 -11.52
C ALA A 79 -0.63 20.81 -12.09
N ASP A 80 0.58 20.57 -11.60
CA ASP A 80 1.30 19.35 -11.88
C ASP A 80 0.99 18.30 -10.81
N GLN A 81 1.30 17.03 -11.12
CA GLN A 81 1.15 15.96 -10.16
C GLN A 81 2.06 16.21 -8.95
N LEU A 82 1.49 16.08 -7.75
CA LEU A 82 2.24 16.32 -6.54
C LEU A 82 3.28 15.22 -6.33
N GLU A 83 4.54 15.62 -6.27
CA GLU A 83 5.67 14.75 -5.92
C GLU A 83 5.80 14.62 -4.40
N ARG A 84 6.50 13.57 -3.95
CA ARG A 84 6.74 13.30 -2.53
C ARG A 84 7.76 14.27 -1.94
N ASN A 85 7.30 15.49 -1.69
CA ASN A 85 8.06 16.56 -1.05
C ASN A 85 7.53 16.78 0.36
N PRO A 86 8.35 17.27 1.30
CA PRO A 86 7.86 17.60 2.62
C PRO A 86 6.78 18.68 2.56
N VAL A 87 5.75 18.46 3.37
CA VAL A 87 4.53 19.27 3.39
C VAL A 87 4.45 20.03 4.69
N VAL A 88 4.26 21.35 4.61
CA VAL A 88 3.89 22.21 5.72
C VAL A 88 2.41 22.50 5.63
N LYS A 89 1.62 22.01 6.61
CA LYS A 89 0.18 22.23 6.68
C LYS A 89 -0.14 23.37 7.63
N LEU A 90 -1.13 24.17 7.26
CA LEU A 90 -1.64 25.25 8.08
C LEU A 90 -3.13 25.06 8.33
N GLU A 91 -3.50 24.78 9.58
CA GLU A 91 -4.87 24.51 10.00
C GLU A 91 -5.22 25.40 11.19
N GLU A 92 -6.28 26.20 11.07
CA GLU A 92 -6.83 27.04 12.17
C GLU A 92 -5.79 27.90 12.92
N GLY A 93 -4.71 28.31 12.24
CA GLY A 93 -3.63 29.12 12.83
C GLY A 93 -2.51 28.31 13.50
N LYS A 94 -2.59 26.98 13.48
CA LYS A 94 -1.54 26.05 13.90
C LYS A 94 -0.74 25.57 12.70
N ILE A 95 0.58 25.53 12.84
CA ILE A 95 1.50 25.08 11.81
C ILE A 95 1.87 23.63 12.10
N PHE A 96 1.72 22.77 11.11
CA PHE A 96 2.14 21.37 11.17
C PHE A 96 3.20 21.14 10.10
N VAL A 97 4.28 20.49 10.48
CA VAL A 97 5.31 20.01 9.55
C VAL A 97 5.12 18.50 9.47
N GLU A 98 4.63 18.03 8.33
CA GLU A 98 4.06 16.67 8.14
C GLU A 98 2.96 16.32 9.15
N SER A 99 3.35 15.75 10.29
CA SER A 99 2.47 15.30 11.38
C SER A 99 2.82 15.94 12.75
N LYS A 100 3.85 16.79 12.81
CA LYS A 100 4.32 17.41 14.06
C LYS A 100 3.83 18.86 14.14
N GLU A 101 3.09 19.18 15.20
CA GLU A 101 2.72 20.57 15.50
C GLU A 101 3.97 21.37 15.89
N VAL A 102 4.16 22.52 15.25
CA VAL A 102 5.29 23.42 15.48
C VAL A 102 4.80 24.86 15.64
N THR A 103 5.60 25.65 16.36
CA THR A 103 5.38 27.09 16.53
C THR A 103 6.24 27.87 15.54
N GLN A 104 5.96 29.16 15.34
CA GLN A 104 6.77 30.00 14.44
C GLN A 104 8.26 30.00 14.79
N ASP A 105 8.61 30.02 16.08
CA ASP A 105 10.00 30.04 16.53
C ASP A 105 10.73 28.72 16.27
N THR A 106 10.01 27.59 16.29
CA THR A 106 10.58 26.25 16.12
C THR A 106 10.48 25.73 14.69
N LEU A 107 9.76 26.43 13.82
CA LEU A 107 9.53 26.06 12.42
C LEU A 107 10.84 25.86 11.65
N VAL A 108 11.77 26.81 11.74
CA VAL A 108 13.06 26.74 11.04
C VAL A 108 13.88 25.53 11.53
N ALA A 109 13.89 25.29 12.84
CA ALA A 109 14.60 24.15 13.42
C ALA A 109 14.00 22.81 12.96
N ALA A 110 12.66 22.70 12.94
CA ALA A 110 11.97 21.51 12.47
C ALA A 110 12.22 21.23 10.98
N LEU A 111 12.20 22.27 10.15
CA LEU A 111 12.50 22.16 8.72
C LEU A 111 13.97 21.77 8.44
N LEU A 112 14.92 22.28 9.23
CA LEU A 112 16.32 21.86 9.16
C LEU A 112 16.53 20.41 9.61
N GLU A 113 15.84 19.99 10.67
CA GLU A 113 15.88 18.61 11.18
C GLU A 113 15.35 17.63 10.14
N MET A 114 14.22 17.95 9.51
CA MET A 114 13.65 17.18 8.41
C MET A 114 14.60 17.05 7.23
N ARG A 115 15.26 18.14 6.84
CA ARG A 115 16.26 18.11 5.76
C ARG A 115 17.43 17.17 6.10
N LYS A 116 17.90 17.19 7.36
CA LYS A 116 18.96 16.27 7.83
C LYS A 116 18.49 14.82 7.73
N GLN A 117 17.30 14.50 8.23
CA GLN A 117 16.71 13.15 8.15
C GLN A 117 16.59 12.64 6.71
N PHE A 118 16.25 13.52 5.77
CA PHE A 118 16.20 13.16 4.36
C PHE A 118 17.59 12.83 3.79
N THR A 119 18.59 13.64 4.15
CA THR A 119 19.99 13.44 3.73
C THR A 119 20.57 12.15 4.31
N ASP A 120 20.22 11.83 5.56
CA ASP A 120 20.64 10.58 6.22
C ASP A 120 20.03 9.34 5.56
N SER A 121 18.79 9.46 5.05
CA SER A 121 18.07 8.38 4.38
C SER A 121 18.54 8.16 2.93
N HIS A 122 19.11 9.18 2.29
CA HIS A 122 19.58 9.16 0.90
C HIS A 122 21.02 9.71 0.80
N PRO A 123 22.02 8.94 1.27
CA PRO A 123 23.41 9.40 1.25
C PRO A 123 23.90 9.59 -0.20
N GLY A 124 24.30 10.82 -0.53
CA GLY A 124 24.87 11.19 -1.84
C GLY A 124 23.91 11.87 -2.81
N GLU A 125 22.62 11.98 -2.48
CA GLU A 125 21.68 12.81 -3.23
C GLU A 125 21.60 14.21 -2.63
N GLU A 126 21.73 15.24 -3.46
CA GLU A 126 21.45 16.60 -3.04
C GLU A 126 19.96 16.77 -2.84
N TYR A 127 19.58 17.27 -1.65
CA TYR A 127 18.20 17.56 -1.34
C TYR A 127 17.63 18.55 -2.38
N PRO A 128 16.52 18.23 -3.08
CA PRO A 128 16.02 19.04 -4.19
C PRO A 128 15.53 20.43 -3.76
N GLY A 129 15.48 20.73 -2.46
CA GLY A 129 15.16 22.05 -1.94
C GLY A 129 13.69 22.42 -2.10
N ILE A 130 12.82 21.44 -2.39
CA ILE A 130 11.41 21.66 -2.66
C ILE A 130 10.59 21.45 -1.38
N VAL A 131 9.80 22.46 -1.00
CA VAL A 131 8.78 22.35 0.05
C VAL A 131 7.39 22.60 -0.51
N THR A 132 6.41 21.83 -0.06
CA THR A 132 5.01 22.06 -0.41
C THR A 132 4.27 22.69 0.76
N ILE A 133 3.61 23.81 0.54
CA ILE A 133 2.75 24.48 1.53
C ILE A 133 1.30 24.11 1.23
N GLN A 134 0.63 23.54 2.23
CA GLN A 134 -0.79 23.23 2.22
C GLN A 134 -1.50 24.16 3.19
N GLY A 135 -2.51 24.89 2.70
CA GLY A 135 -3.31 25.77 3.53
C GLY A 135 -4.68 26.03 2.92
N ASP A 136 -5.60 26.50 3.75
CA ASP A 136 -6.92 26.90 3.32
C ASP A 136 -6.87 28.13 2.40
N ARG A 137 -7.79 28.23 1.45
CA ARG A 137 -8.04 29.40 0.62
C ARG A 137 -8.28 30.67 1.44
N ARG A 138 -8.85 30.56 2.64
CA ARG A 138 -9.21 31.69 3.53
C ARG A 138 -8.05 32.20 4.39
N LEU A 139 -6.87 31.61 4.22
CA LEU A 139 -5.72 31.95 5.03
C LEU A 139 -5.26 33.41 4.85
N LYS A 140 -4.83 34.05 5.95
CA LYS A 140 -4.25 35.39 5.91
C LYS A 140 -2.85 35.37 5.29
N TYR A 141 -2.58 36.36 4.44
CA TYR A 141 -1.29 36.52 3.78
C TYR A 141 -0.12 36.63 4.77
N GLU A 142 -0.30 37.29 5.92
CA GLU A 142 0.74 37.44 6.94
C GLU A 142 1.26 36.10 7.47
N GLN A 143 0.36 35.14 7.71
CA GLN A 143 0.71 33.80 8.17
C GLN A 143 1.37 32.98 7.07
N LEU A 144 0.95 33.15 5.82
CA LEU A 144 1.58 32.50 4.67
C LEU A 144 3.01 33.03 4.47
N ASN A 145 3.18 34.34 4.51
CA ASN A 145 4.47 34.99 4.28
C ASN A 145 5.50 34.61 5.35
N SER A 146 5.10 34.50 6.62
CA SER A 146 6.02 34.07 7.67
C SER A 146 6.54 32.65 7.46
N ILE A 147 5.69 31.73 6.97
CA ILE A 147 6.09 30.36 6.63
C ILE A 147 7.00 30.33 5.41
N VAL A 148 6.67 31.08 4.37
CA VAL A 148 7.50 31.21 3.16
C VAL A 148 8.91 31.70 3.53
N LEU A 149 9.00 32.75 4.34
CA LEU A 149 10.28 33.28 4.82
C LEU A 149 11.06 32.25 5.65
N ALA A 150 10.39 31.56 6.58
CA ALA A 150 11.02 30.53 7.39
C ALA A 150 11.52 29.35 6.54
N ALA A 151 10.78 28.94 5.51
CA ALA A 151 11.21 27.92 4.57
C ALA A 151 12.44 28.36 3.75
N SER A 152 12.45 29.59 3.25
CA SER A 152 13.62 30.15 2.57
C SER A 152 14.84 30.22 3.50
N HIS A 153 14.66 30.60 4.77
CA HIS A 153 15.72 30.60 5.78
C HIS A 153 16.24 29.20 6.12
N ALA A 154 15.39 28.17 6.07
CA ALA A 154 15.78 26.78 6.26
C ALA A 154 16.53 26.19 5.03
N GLY A 155 16.63 26.95 3.93
CA GLY A 155 17.38 26.57 2.73
C GLY A 155 16.56 25.84 1.68
N PHE A 156 15.23 25.98 1.69
CA PHE A 156 14.36 25.51 0.61
C PHE A 156 14.34 26.56 -0.50
N SER A 157 14.81 26.18 -1.70
CA SER A 157 14.88 27.03 -2.88
C SER A 157 13.54 27.13 -3.61
N ASP A 158 12.80 26.02 -3.67
CA ASP A 158 11.55 25.92 -4.42
C ASP A 158 10.38 25.72 -3.47
N ILE A 159 9.44 26.67 -3.50
CA ILE A 159 8.24 26.65 -2.66
C ILE A 159 7.03 26.42 -3.57
N ARG A 160 6.37 25.28 -3.39
CA ARG A 160 5.17 24.87 -4.13
C ARG A 160 3.94 25.00 -3.24
N PHE A 161 2.78 25.26 -3.82
CA PHE A 161 1.51 25.33 -3.09
C PHE A 161 0.61 24.16 -3.50
N ALA A 162 -0.01 23.52 -2.51
CA ALA A 162 -1.02 22.51 -2.76
C ALA A 162 -2.31 23.18 -3.24
N VAL A 163 -2.73 22.83 -4.46
CA VAL A 163 -3.90 23.41 -5.14
C VAL A 163 -4.78 22.28 -5.68
N LEU A 164 -6.07 22.54 -5.78
CA LEU A 164 -7.00 21.69 -6.53
C LEU A 164 -7.05 22.15 -7.98
N MET A 165 -6.99 21.22 -8.93
CA MET A 165 -7.31 21.56 -10.32
C MET A 165 -8.77 22.00 -10.43
N LYS A 166 -8.99 23.09 -11.16
CA LYS A 166 -10.33 23.60 -11.46
C LYS A 166 -11.11 22.67 -12.38
#